data_AF-A0A645G1V2-F1
#
_entry.id   AF-A0A645G1V2-F1
#
_cell.length_a   1.000
_cell.length_b   1.000
_cell.length_c   1.000
_cell.angle_alpha   90.00
_cell.angle_beta   90.00
_cell.angle_gamma   90.00
#
_symmetry.space_group_name_H-M   'P 1'
#
loop_
_entity.id
_entity.type
_entity.pdbx_description
1 polymer ?
#
loop_
_entity_poly.entity_id
_entity_poly.type
_entity_poly.pdbx_seq_one_letter_code
_entity_poly.pdbx_strand_id
1 'polypeptide(L)'
;MIEKIPVRTQIGAVSAGKVCGMPMLDLCYEEDSSADVDANIIMTSEGEFVELQGTGEGGVFSRSELDEILSLGWKGICEIHRMQAEALEMTEAEKALFLR
;
A
#
# COMPACT_ATOMS: atom_id res chain seq x y z
N MET A 1 15.90 -9.74 -27.65
CA MET A 1 16.58 -8.98 -26.59
C MET A 1 15.63 -7.85 -26.17
N ILE A 2 15.52 -7.53 -24.88
CA ILE A 2 14.69 -6.41 -24.42
C ILE A 2 15.55 -5.14 -24.43
N GLU A 3 15.14 -4.11 -25.18
CA GLU A 3 15.91 -2.87 -25.38
C GLU A 3 15.79 -1.86 -24.24
N LYS A 4 14.69 -1.93 -23.46
CA LYS A 4 14.44 -1.08 -22.29
C LYS A 4 13.51 -1.77 -21.29
N ILE A 5 13.55 -1.32 -20.04
CA ILE A 5 12.65 -1.80 -19.00
C ILE A 5 11.20 -1.49 -19.40
N PRO A 6 10.30 -2.49 -19.52
CA PRO A 6 8.91 -2.29 -19.94
C PRO A 6 7.96 -1.94 -18.79
N VAL A 7 8.50 -1.54 -17.64
CA VAL A 7 7.72 -1.13 -16.46
C VAL A 7 7.13 0.25 -16.70
N ARG A 8 5.85 0.41 -16.38
CA ARG A 8 5.12 1.68 -16.60
C ARG A 8 5.17 2.61 -15.39
N THR A 9 5.07 2.05 -14.20
CA THR A 9 5.03 2.75 -12.91
C THR A 9 5.54 1.82 -11.81
N GLN A 10 5.98 2.39 -10.68
CA GLN A 10 6.27 1.60 -9.50
C GLN A 10 4.98 1.17 -8.80
N ILE A 11 5.00 -0.04 -8.25
CA ILE A 11 3.90 -0.61 -7.47
C ILE A 11 4.36 -0.84 -6.04
N GLY A 12 3.53 -0.42 -5.10
CA GLY A 12 3.69 -0.70 -3.68
C GLY A 12 2.43 -1.36 -3.15
N ALA A 13 2.61 -2.22 -2.15
CA ALA A 13 1.52 -2.91 -1.50
C ALA A 13 1.79 -3.00 0.00
N VAL A 14 0.75 -2.85 0.80
CA VAL A 14 0.77 -3.01 2.26
C VAL A 14 -0.50 -3.70 2.72
N SER A 15 -0.39 -4.46 3.82
CA SER A 15 -1.55 -4.78 4.65
C SER A 15 -1.86 -3.57 5.54
N ALA A 16 -3.13 -3.34 5.80
CA ALA A 16 -3.60 -2.37 6.78
C ALA A 16 -4.99 -2.80 7.25
N GLY A 17 -5.34 -2.46 8.48
CA GLY A 17 -6.60 -2.92 9.03
C GLY A 17 -6.98 -2.21 10.30
N LYS A 18 -7.95 -2.77 11.02
CA LYS A 18 -8.40 -2.27 12.31
C LYS A 18 -8.29 -3.39 13.33
N VAL A 19 -7.50 -3.19 14.37
CA VAL A 19 -7.30 -4.16 15.46
C VAL A 19 -7.80 -3.54 16.74
N CYS A 20 -8.75 -4.20 17.42
CA CYS A 20 -9.39 -3.69 18.64
C CYS A 20 -9.92 -2.24 18.49
N GLY A 21 -10.50 -1.92 17.33
CA GLY A 21 -11.00 -0.57 17.02
C GLY A 21 -9.93 0.46 16.63
N MET A 22 -8.64 0.09 16.54
CA MET A 22 -7.55 1.00 16.15
C MET A 22 -7.07 0.70 14.72
N PRO A 23 -7.04 1.70 13.82
CA PRO A 23 -6.42 1.55 12.51
C PRO A 23 -4.91 1.31 12.62
N MET A 24 -4.40 0.29 11.93
CA MET A 24 -3.01 -0.14 11.95
C MET A 24 -2.50 -0.42 10.53
N LEU A 25 -1.21 -0.17 10.31
CA LEU A 25 -0.52 -0.36 9.04
C LEU A 25 0.52 -1.48 9.21
N ASP A 26 0.69 -2.29 8.16
CA ASP A 26 1.68 -3.37 8.09
C ASP A 26 1.49 -4.39 9.22
N LEU A 27 0.28 -4.99 9.25
CA LEU A 27 -0.12 -5.92 10.31
C LEU A 27 0.81 -7.13 10.34
N CYS A 28 1.38 -7.42 11.52
CA CYS A 28 2.03 -8.70 11.77
C CYS A 28 0.98 -9.82 11.98
N TYR A 29 1.45 -11.06 12.09
CA TYR A 29 0.56 -12.23 12.20
C TYR A 29 -0.43 -12.13 13.37
N GLU A 30 0.04 -11.74 14.56
CA GLU A 30 -0.83 -11.63 15.73
C GLU A 30 -1.92 -10.56 15.55
N GLU A 31 -1.55 -9.45 14.92
CA GLU A 31 -2.46 -8.33 14.63
C GLU A 31 -3.49 -8.73 13.56
N ASP A 32 -3.05 -9.32 12.46
CA ASP A 32 -3.90 -9.80 11.36
C ASP A 32 -4.89 -10.86 11.84
N SER A 33 -4.42 -11.84 12.63
CA SER A 33 -5.26 -12.90 13.17
C SER A 33 -6.37 -12.43 14.11
N SER A 34 -6.28 -11.19 14.61
CA SER A 34 -7.22 -10.57 15.54
C SER A 34 -7.88 -9.30 14.99
N ALA A 35 -7.69 -9.00 13.70
CA ALA A 35 -8.22 -7.80 13.09
C ALA A 35 -9.76 -7.85 12.96
N ASP A 36 -10.42 -6.73 13.22
CA ASP A 36 -11.84 -6.51 12.92
C ASP A 36 -12.05 -6.31 11.41
N VAL A 37 -11.04 -5.70 10.77
CA VAL A 37 -10.98 -5.40 9.33
C VAL A 37 -9.57 -5.64 8.88
N ASP A 38 -9.39 -6.43 7.82
CA ASP A 38 -8.14 -6.59 7.11
C ASP A 38 -8.27 -6.06 5.68
N ALA A 39 -7.22 -5.42 5.17
CA ALA A 39 -7.17 -4.92 3.82
C ALA A 39 -5.75 -5.01 3.23
N ASN A 40 -5.68 -5.57 2.02
CA ASN A 40 -4.53 -5.49 1.15
C ASN A 40 -4.74 -4.35 0.15
N ILE A 41 -3.84 -3.38 0.17
CA ILE A 41 -3.91 -2.17 -0.64
C ILE A 41 -2.72 -2.16 -1.59
N ILE A 42 -3.00 -2.10 -2.90
CA ILE A 42 -1.98 -2.06 -3.94
C ILE A 42 -2.19 -0.82 -4.79
N MET A 43 -1.17 0.04 -4.84
CA MET A 43 -1.24 1.32 -5.55
C MET A 43 -0.01 1.56 -6.42
N THR A 44 -0.22 2.36 -7.45
CA THR A 44 0.85 2.95 -8.26
C THR A 44 1.51 4.10 -7.49
N SER A 45 2.68 4.52 -7.97
CA SER A 45 3.36 5.71 -7.45
C SER A 45 2.55 7.00 -7.56
N GLU A 46 1.60 7.05 -8.52
CA GLU A 46 0.73 8.21 -8.79
C GLU A 46 -0.52 8.21 -7.90
N GLY A 47 -0.64 7.25 -6.97
CA GLY A 47 -1.79 7.11 -6.07
C GLY A 47 -3.01 6.46 -6.70
N GLU A 48 -2.86 5.81 -7.85
CA GLU A 48 -3.94 5.05 -8.47
C GLU A 48 -4.02 3.64 -7.88
N PHE A 49 -5.22 3.16 -7.58
CA PHE A 49 -5.40 1.77 -7.12
C PHE A 49 -5.19 0.79 -8.27
N VAL A 50 -4.29 -0.17 -8.05
CA VAL A 50 -4.22 -1.38 -8.88
C VAL A 50 -5.22 -2.40 -8.37
N GLU A 51 -5.26 -2.57 -7.05
CA GLU A 51 -6.16 -3.50 -6.38
C GLU A 51 -6.43 -3.00 -4.95
N LEU A 52 -7.66 -3.20 -4.52
CA LEU A 52 -8.10 -3.00 -3.16
C LEU A 52 -8.93 -4.22 -2.77
N GLN A 53 -8.41 -5.01 -1.85
CA GLN A 53 -9.12 -6.14 -1.26
C GLN A 53 -9.25 -5.88 0.23
N GLY A 54 -10.48 -5.81 0.71
CA GLY A 54 -10.78 -5.61 2.14
C GLY A 54 -11.82 -6.61 2.60
N THR A 55 -11.61 -7.18 3.78
CA THR A 55 -12.49 -8.15 4.43
C THR A 55 -12.83 -7.67 5.84
N GLY A 56 -14.11 -7.67 6.18
CA GLY A 56 -14.55 -7.49 7.56
C GLY A 56 -14.49 -8.81 8.31
N GLU A 57 -13.32 -9.18 8.83
CA GLU A 57 -13.12 -10.42 9.59
C GLU A 57 -13.97 -10.45 10.87
N GLY A 58 -14.12 -9.30 11.54
CA GLY A 58 -14.98 -9.10 12.71
C GLY A 58 -16.41 -8.67 12.39
N GLY A 59 -16.80 -8.55 11.12
CA GLY A 59 -18.14 -8.16 10.69
C GLY A 59 -18.16 -7.19 9.51
N VAL A 60 -18.70 -5.98 9.73
CA VAL A 60 -18.77 -4.93 8.69
C VAL A 60 -17.99 -3.70 9.13
N PHE A 61 -17.54 -2.93 8.16
CA PHE A 61 -16.89 -1.64 8.39
C PHE A 61 -17.59 -0.54 7.61
N SER A 62 -17.55 0.66 8.18
CA SER A 62 -18.11 1.86 7.59
C SER A 62 -17.20 2.43 6.51
N ARG A 63 -17.76 3.33 5.70
CA ARG A 63 -16.98 4.06 4.69
C ARG A 63 -15.85 4.89 5.31
N SER A 64 -16.10 5.53 6.44
CA SER A 64 -15.09 6.34 7.14
C SER A 64 -13.92 5.48 7.64
N GLU A 65 -14.20 4.28 8.16
CA GLU A 65 -13.14 3.35 8.59
C GLU A 65 -12.30 2.88 7.40
N LEU A 66 -12.93 2.60 6.26
CA LEU A 66 -12.19 2.30 5.04
C LEU A 66 -11.30 3.48 4.62
N ASP A 67 -11.83 4.71 4.63
CA ASP A 67 -11.05 5.89 4.24
C ASP A 67 -9.83 6.12 5.17
N GLU A 68 -9.95 5.81 6.47
CA GLU A 68 -8.82 5.83 7.44
C GLU A 68 -7.76 4.77 7.10
N ILE A 69 -8.18 3.53 6.84
CA ILE A 69 -7.29 2.43 6.46
C ILE A 69 -6.58 2.75 5.12
N LEU A 70 -7.31 3.27 4.13
CA LEU A 70 -6.74 3.70 2.85
C LEU A 70 -5.73 4.83 3.01
N SER A 71 -5.98 5.77 3.92
CA SER A 71 -5.04 6.87 4.22
C SER A 71 -3.74 6.36 4.83
N LEU A 72 -3.82 5.38 5.74
CA LEU A 72 -2.65 4.70 6.29
C LEU A 72 -1.91 3.91 5.22
N GLY A 73 -2.65 3.14 4.40
CA GLY A 73 -2.09 2.35 3.32
C GLY A 73 -1.31 3.21 2.31
N TRP A 74 -1.89 4.34 1.90
CA TRP A 74 -1.22 5.27 0.99
C TRP A 74 0.08 5.83 1.58
N LYS A 75 0.08 6.20 2.87
CA LYS A 75 1.29 6.64 3.55
C LYS A 75 2.38 5.56 3.54
N GLY A 76 2.03 4.32 3.87
CA GLY A 76 2.96 3.19 3.84
C GLY A 76 3.52 2.92 2.44
N ILE A 77 2.66 2.96 1.42
CA ILE A 77 3.05 2.76 0.02
C ILE A 77 4.00 3.87 -0.46
N CYS A 78 3.79 5.12 -0.09
CA CYS A 78 4.73 6.21 -0.36
C CYS A 78 6.12 5.93 0.23
N GLU A 79 6.18 5.40 1.45
CA GLU A 79 7.44 5.03 2.10
C GLU A 79 8.12 3.85 1.37
N ILE A 80 7.35 2.84 0.94
CA ILE A 80 7.85 1.73 0.12
C ILE A 80 8.42 2.23 -1.20
N HIS A 81 7.74 3.12 -1.91
CA HIS A 81 8.23 3.68 -3.17
C HIS A 81 9.57 4.40 -3.00
N ARG A 82 9.71 5.20 -1.92
CA ARG A 82 10.99 5.81 -1.58
C ARG A 82 12.09 4.76 -1.36
N MET A 83 11.80 3.72 -0.57
CA MET A 83 12.76 2.64 -0.29
C MET A 83 13.12 1.84 -1.54
N GLN A 84 12.16 1.56 -2.42
CA GLN A 84 12.39 0.91 -3.71
C GLN A 84 13.35 1.73 -4.57
N ALA A 85 13.15 3.05 -4.64
CA ALA A 85 14.02 3.93 -5.42
C ALA A 85 15.45 4.00 -4.85
N GLU A 86 15.59 3.97 -3.53
CA GLU A 86 16.90 3.89 -2.86
C GLU A 86 17.59 2.55 -3.12
N ALA A 87 16.87 1.44 -2.98
CA ALA A 87 17.41 0.09 -3.17
C ALA A 87 17.85 -0.18 -4.62
N LEU A 88 17.16 0.43 -5.59
CA LEU A 88 17.48 0.32 -7.02
C LEU A 88 18.50 1.36 -7.48
N GLU A 89 19.02 2.21 -6.58
CA GLU A 89 19.96 3.29 -6.89
C GLU A 89 19.46 4.19 -8.03
N MET A 90 18.15 4.47 -8.05
CA MET A 90 17.54 5.23 -9.15
C MET A 90 18.12 6.63 -9.22
N THR A 91 18.45 7.06 -10.45
CA THR A 91 18.84 8.43 -10.73
C THR A 91 17.67 9.40 -10.50
N GLU A 92 17.96 10.68 -10.32
CA GLU A 92 16.90 11.71 -10.18
C GLU A 92 15.97 11.77 -11.41
N ALA A 93 16.50 11.46 -12.60
CA ALA A 93 15.70 11.38 -13.83
C ALA A 93 14.73 10.19 -13.81
N GLU A 94 15.14 9.04 -13.25
CA GLU A 94 14.30 7.86 -13.10
C GLU A 94 13.27 8.05 -11.99
N LYS A 95 13.67 8.63 -10.85
CA LYS A 95 12.73 9.02 -9.79
C LYS A 95 11.64 9.95 -10.32
N ALA A 96 12.03 10.97 -11.08
CA ALA A 96 11.07 11.87 -11.73
C ALA A 96 10.19 11.18 -12.78
N LEU A 97 10.52 9.97 -13.25
CA LEU A 97 9.67 9.18 -14.15
C LEU A 97 8.72 8.26 -13.39
N PHE A 98 9.16 7.71 -12.26
CA PHE A 98 8.49 6.60 -11.57
C PHE A 98 7.91 6.95 -10.19
N LEU A 99 8.11 8.17 -9.66
CA LEU A 99 7.61 8.65 -8.36
C LEU A 99 6.73 9.91 -8.49
N ARG A 100 6.01 10.05 -9.60
CA ARG A 100 5.22 11.25 -9.91
C ARG A 100 3.94 11.35 -9.09
#